data_AF-S8A9J9-F1
#
_entry.id   AF-S8A9J9-F1
#
_cell.length_a   1.000
_cell.length_b   1.000
_cell.length_c   1.000
_cell.angle_alpha   90.00
_cell.angle_beta   90.00
_cell.angle_gamma   90.00
#
_symmetry.space_group_name_H-M   'P 1'
#
loop_
_entity.id
_entity.type
_entity.pdbx_description
1 polymer ?
#
loop_
_entity_poly.entity_id
_entity_poly.type
_entity_poly.pdbx_seq_one_letter_code
_entity_poly.pdbx_strand_id
1 'polypeptide(L)'
;MPKQTPAAVLDLQSPAASLQTFLEETLSGAPLFIFFVASKEPTTSQPWCPDVRKAAPIVDKFFDEHEQKLNFLTVEVGLKPEWRAADNVFRTEWGLQAIPTLAKYYIMDLEGEKIVAIRMLVEAECCEVEKLQGLVEDDPM
;
A
#
# COMPACT_ATOMS: atom_id res chain seq x y z
N MET A 1 19.93 17.23 -18.36
CA MET A 1 19.82 15.78 -18.01
C MET A 1 19.06 15.69 -16.70
N PRO A 2 17.79 15.27 -16.69
CA PRO A 2 17.09 15.08 -15.43
C PRO A 2 17.74 13.90 -14.71
N LYS A 3 18.33 14.16 -13.54
CA LYS A 3 18.82 13.13 -12.65
C LYS A 3 17.60 12.38 -12.15
N GLN A 4 17.55 11.08 -12.45
CA GLN A 4 16.58 10.16 -11.86
C GLN A 4 16.77 10.19 -10.34
N THR A 5 15.73 10.59 -9.61
CA THR A 5 15.68 10.43 -8.16
C THR A 5 15.32 8.97 -7.86
N PRO A 6 16.09 8.25 -7.02
CA PRO A 6 15.77 6.88 -6.67
C PRO A 6 14.54 6.85 -5.75
N ALA A 7 13.78 5.75 -5.83
CA ALA A 7 12.68 5.45 -4.92
C ALA A 7 13.11 5.75 -3.48
N ALA A 8 12.46 6.72 -2.85
CA ALA A 8 12.79 7.16 -1.50
C ALA A 8 12.61 5.97 -0.55
N VAL A 9 13.71 5.55 0.07
CA VAL A 9 13.69 4.62 1.18
C VAL A 9 13.12 5.41 2.36
N LEU A 10 11.83 5.23 2.64
CA LEU A 10 11.17 5.84 3.79
C LEU A 10 11.82 5.34 5.08
N ASP A 11 12.34 6.25 5.90
CA ASP A 11 12.85 5.95 7.24
C ASP A 11 11.66 5.87 8.22
N LEU A 12 11.49 4.70 8.86
CA LEU A 12 10.26 4.20 9.47
C LEU A 12 10.25 4.36 11.00
N GLN A 13 10.79 5.44 11.56
CA GLN A 13 10.73 5.65 13.03
C GLN A 13 9.29 5.84 13.54
N SER A 14 8.38 6.32 12.68
CA SER A 14 6.93 6.14 12.80
C SER A 14 6.38 5.87 11.39
N PRO A 15 6.12 4.61 11.00
CA PRO A 15 5.72 4.26 9.64
C PRO A 15 4.51 5.07 9.17
N ALA A 16 3.52 5.29 10.04
CA ALA A 16 2.29 5.99 9.69
C ALA A 16 2.52 7.47 9.39
N ALA A 17 3.27 8.19 10.25
CA ALA A 17 3.54 9.60 10.06
C ALA A 17 4.47 9.84 8.86
N SER A 18 5.54 9.04 8.73
CA SER A 18 6.45 9.14 7.57
C SER A 18 5.73 8.84 6.26
N LEU A 19 4.86 7.83 6.24
CA LEU A 19 4.04 7.53 5.07
C LEU A 19 3.12 8.70 4.77
N GLN A 20 2.30 9.14 5.75
CA GLN A 20 1.38 10.26 5.58
C GLN A 20 2.05 11.52 5.01
N THR A 21 3.18 11.95 5.58
CA THR A 21 3.91 13.12 5.05
C THR A 21 4.45 12.89 3.65
N PHE A 22 5.00 11.70 3.35
CA PHE A 22 5.43 11.38 1.99
C PHE A 22 4.28 11.40 0.99
N LEU A 23 3.09 10.97 1.40
CA LEU A 23 1.89 11.06 0.59
C LEU A 23 1.61 12.51 0.23
N GLU A 24 1.47 13.35 1.24
CA GLU A 24 1.13 14.77 1.13
C GLU A 24 2.10 15.53 0.20
N GLU A 25 3.40 15.27 0.31
CA GLU A 25 4.43 15.95 -0.50
C GLU A 25 4.48 15.49 -1.97
N THR A 26 4.09 14.24 -2.25
CA THR A 26 4.39 13.58 -3.54
C THR A 26 3.21 13.55 -4.51
N LEU A 27 1.96 13.61 -4.04
CA LEU A 27 0.79 13.12 -4.80
C LEU A 27 -0.37 14.11 -4.92
N SER A 28 -0.09 15.39 -5.13
CA SER A 28 -1.15 16.35 -5.47
C SER A 28 -1.84 15.94 -6.79
N GLY A 29 -3.11 15.53 -6.70
CA GLY A 29 -3.99 15.30 -7.85
C GLY A 29 -3.92 13.92 -8.54
N ALA A 30 -3.15 12.96 -8.03
CA ALA A 30 -3.07 11.60 -8.59
C ALA A 30 -3.30 10.52 -7.51
N PRO A 31 -3.97 9.39 -7.84
CA PRO A 31 -4.13 8.31 -6.89
C PRO A 31 -2.80 7.65 -6.53
N LEU A 32 -2.72 7.16 -5.29
CA LEU A 32 -1.69 6.22 -4.86
C LEU A 32 -2.30 4.90 -4.47
N PHE A 33 -1.63 3.84 -4.89
CA PHE A 33 -1.92 2.48 -4.52
C PHE A 33 -0.91 2.01 -3.47
N ILE A 34 -1.39 1.66 -2.28
CA ILE A 34 -0.55 1.11 -1.21
C ILE A 34 -0.92 -0.35 -0.99
N PHE A 35 0.06 -1.23 -1.09
CA PHE A 35 -0.06 -2.64 -0.84
C PHE A 35 0.54 -3.02 0.52
N PHE A 36 -0.34 -3.27 1.48
CA PHE A 36 0.04 -3.67 2.83
C PHE A 36 0.26 -5.17 2.90
N VAL A 37 1.48 -5.56 3.26
CA VAL A 37 1.95 -6.95 3.24
C VAL A 37 2.56 -7.36 4.57
N ALA A 38 2.57 -8.68 4.80
CA ALA A 38 3.33 -9.26 5.90
C ALA A 38 4.83 -9.05 5.67
N SER A 39 5.55 -8.61 6.71
CA SER A 39 7.02 -8.59 6.65
C SER A 39 7.61 -9.99 6.47
N LYS A 40 8.87 -10.03 6.05
CA LYS A 40 9.60 -11.29 5.84
C LYS A 40 10.04 -11.89 7.18
N GLU A 41 9.88 -13.21 7.34
CA GLU A 41 10.49 -13.89 8.48
C GLU A 41 12.01 -13.92 8.34
N PRO A 42 12.78 -13.67 9.42
CA PRO A 42 14.24 -13.70 9.36
C PRO A 42 14.82 -15.05 8.90
N THR A 43 14.12 -16.14 9.17
CA THR A 43 14.58 -17.51 8.87
C THR A 43 14.38 -17.91 7.42
N THR A 44 13.27 -17.52 6.80
CA THR A 44 12.91 -17.91 5.43
C THR A 44 13.15 -16.79 4.43
N SER A 45 13.34 -15.54 4.89
CA SER A 45 13.34 -14.33 4.07
C SER A 45 12.09 -14.19 3.20
N GLN A 46 10.98 -14.82 3.59
CA GLN A 46 9.69 -14.76 2.90
C GLN A 46 8.62 -14.18 3.82
N PRO A 47 7.58 -13.51 3.27
CA PRO A 47 6.45 -13.05 4.04
C PRO A 47 5.86 -14.17 4.90
N TRP A 48 5.65 -13.94 6.19
CA TRP A 48 5.12 -14.96 7.11
C TRP A 48 3.70 -15.40 6.72
N CYS A 49 2.91 -14.51 6.11
CA CYS A 49 1.54 -14.78 5.70
C CYS A 49 1.49 -15.53 4.35
N PRO A 50 0.85 -16.72 4.27
CA PRO A 50 0.71 -17.47 3.02
C PRO A 50 -0.06 -16.71 1.93
N ASP A 51 -1.08 -15.94 2.28
CA ASP A 51 -1.88 -15.22 1.29
C ASP A 51 -1.13 -14.02 0.71
N VAL A 52 -0.26 -13.38 1.50
CA VAL A 52 0.69 -12.39 1.00
C VAL A 52 1.64 -13.01 -0.02
N ARG A 53 2.17 -14.22 0.25
CA ARG A 53 3.05 -14.91 -0.71
C ARG A 53 2.35 -15.26 -2.03
N LYS A 54 1.03 -15.45 -2.02
CA LYS A 54 0.23 -15.68 -3.24
C LYS A 54 -0.07 -14.37 -3.97
N ALA A 55 -0.47 -13.33 -3.25
CA ALA A 55 -0.93 -12.08 -3.83
C ALA A 55 0.22 -11.20 -4.35
N ALA A 56 1.33 -11.10 -3.61
CA ALA A 56 2.45 -10.23 -3.97
C ALA A 56 2.95 -10.39 -5.42
N PRO A 57 3.28 -11.60 -5.92
CA PRO A 57 3.73 -11.74 -7.30
C PRO A 57 2.67 -11.35 -8.34
N ILE A 58 1.38 -11.39 -8.00
CA ILE A 58 0.28 -10.99 -8.90
C ILE A 58 0.18 -9.46 -8.92
N VAL A 59 0.14 -8.84 -7.74
CA VAL A 59 0.03 -7.38 -7.58
C VAL A 59 1.26 -6.68 -8.14
N ASP A 60 2.47 -7.13 -7.77
CA ASP A 60 3.72 -6.55 -8.25
C ASP A 60 3.80 -6.60 -9.78
N LYS A 61 3.49 -7.77 -10.37
CA LYS A 61 3.45 -7.94 -11.82
C LYS A 61 2.42 -7.03 -12.49
N PHE A 62 1.22 -6.91 -11.90
CA PHE A 62 0.17 -6.06 -12.44
C PHE A 62 0.61 -4.59 -12.51
N PHE A 63 1.24 -4.07 -11.46
CA PHE A 63 1.72 -2.68 -11.44
C PHE A 63 2.99 -2.47 -12.28
N ASP A 64 3.89 -3.47 -12.37
CA ASP A 64 5.10 -3.42 -13.20
C ASP A 64 4.79 -3.44 -14.71
N GLU A 65 3.77 -4.21 -15.11
CA GLU A 65 3.35 -4.37 -16.52
C GLU A 65 2.26 -3.37 -16.93
N HIS A 66 1.77 -2.54 -16.01
CA HIS A 66 0.70 -1.57 -16.30
C HIS A 66 1.15 -0.55 -17.37
N GLU A 67 0.28 -0.27 -18.34
CA GLU A 67 0.61 0.62 -19.48
C GLU A 67 0.99 2.04 -19.04
N GLN A 68 0.36 2.50 -17.96
CA GLN A 68 0.64 3.78 -17.32
C GLN A 68 1.48 3.57 -16.06
N LYS A 69 2.44 4.47 -15.83
CA LYS A 69 3.20 4.48 -14.57
C LYS A 69 2.31 5.00 -13.44
N LEU A 70 1.77 4.07 -12.65
CA LEU A 70 0.96 4.37 -11.47
C LEU A 70 1.86 4.61 -10.25
N ASN A 71 1.37 5.41 -9.31
CA ASN A 71 2.02 5.54 -8.01
C ASN A 71 1.69 4.30 -7.20
N PHE A 72 2.67 3.44 -6.96
CA PHE A 72 2.51 2.18 -6.24
C PHE A 72 3.59 2.04 -5.16
N LEU A 73 3.18 1.64 -3.96
CA LEU A 73 4.08 1.39 -2.84
C LEU A 73 3.69 0.10 -2.12
N THR A 74 4.68 -0.70 -1.75
CA THR A 74 4.48 -1.83 -0.84
C THR A 74 4.96 -1.46 0.56
N VAL A 75 4.12 -1.72 1.56
CA VAL A 75 4.39 -1.42 2.98
C VAL A 75 4.31 -2.71 3.80
N GLU A 76 5.38 -3.02 4.53
CA GLU A 76 5.40 -4.15 5.45
C GLU A 76 4.75 -3.75 6.79
N VAL A 77 3.72 -4.49 7.22
CA VAL A 77 2.97 -4.19 8.46
C VAL A 77 3.63 -4.70 9.75
N GLY A 78 4.84 -5.23 9.62
CA GLY A 78 5.58 -5.88 10.71
C GLY A 78 5.41 -7.39 10.77
N LEU A 79 6.01 -8.00 11.79
CA LEU A 79 5.98 -9.44 12.03
C LEU A 79 4.60 -9.88 12.56
N LYS A 80 4.33 -11.18 12.51
CA LYS A 80 3.05 -11.75 12.97
C LYS A 80 2.58 -11.30 14.37
N PRO A 81 3.42 -11.25 15.42
CA PRO A 81 2.99 -10.75 16.72
C PRO A 81 2.70 -9.23 16.71
N GLU A 82 3.47 -8.44 15.96
CA GLU A 82 3.26 -6.99 15.82
C GLU A 82 1.94 -6.69 15.10
N TRP A 83 1.62 -7.43 14.04
CA TRP A 83 0.34 -7.31 13.34
C TRP A 83 -0.86 -7.65 14.24
N ARG A 84 -0.71 -8.67 15.10
CA ARG A 84 -1.76 -9.10 16.02
C ARG A 84 -1.98 -8.16 17.20
N ALA A 85 -1.00 -7.31 17.50
CA ALA A 85 -1.09 -6.36 18.58
C ALA A 85 -2.30 -5.42 18.38
N ALA A 86 -2.99 -5.10 19.48
CA ALA A 86 -4.21 -4.29 19.44
C ALA A 86 -3.90 -2.82 19.12
N ASP A 87 -2.69 -2.39 19.41
CA ASP A 87 -2.11 -1.06 19.17
C ASP A 87 -1.32 -0.98 17.85
N ASN A 88 -1.44 -1.98 16.97
CA ASN A 88 -0.82 -1.91 15.66
C ASN A 88 -1.37 -0.72 14.86
N VAL A 89 -0.49 0.21 14.49
CA VAL A 89 -0.84 1.48 13.84
C VAL A 89 -1.61 1.30 12.53
N PHE A 90 -1.33 0.23 11.78
CA PHE A 90 -2.03 -0.04 10.53
C PHE A 90 -3.47 -0.52 10.76
N ARG A 91 -3.73 -1.17 11.90
CA ARG A 91 -5.08 -1.59 12.29
C ARG A 91 -5.88 -0.45 12.92
N THR A 92 -5.22 0.40 13.70
CA THR A 92 -5.89 1.48 14.46
C THR A 92 -6.06 2.75 13.64
N GLU A 93 -4.99 3.28 13.03
CA GLU A 93 -5.00 4.56 12.34
C GLU A 93 -5.37 4.41 10.86
N TRP A 94 -4.87 3.36 10.21
CA TRP A 94 -5.15 3.07 8.79
C TRP A 94 -6.38 2.18 8.58
N GLY A 95 -6.97 1.67 9.67
CA GLY A 95 -8.22 0.89 9.64
C GLY A 95 -8.12 -0.48 8.97
N LEU A 96 -6.92 -1.02 8.74
CA LEU A 96 -6.75 -2.30 8.07
C LEU A 96 -7.30 -3.44 8.91
N GLN A 97 -8.16 -4.25 8.30
CA GLN A 97 -8.77 -5.42 8.95
C GLN A 97 -8.02 -6.73 8.67
N ALA A 98 -7.31 -6.78 7.54
CA ALA A 98 -6.64 -7.98 7.06
C ALA A 98 -5.36 -7.65 6.25
N ILE A 99 -4.56 -8.69 6.00
CA ILE A 99 -3.45 -8.64 5.04
C ILE A 99 -3.49 -9.91 4.16
N PRO A 100 -3.10 -9.84 2.88
CA PRO A 100 -2.71 -8.64 2.14
C PRO A 100 -3.90 -7.67 1.94
N THR A 101 -3.63 -6.37 1.87
CA THR A 101 -4.63 -5.35 1.49
C THR A 101 -4.03 -4.40 0.48
N LEU A 102 -4.66 -4.22 -0.68
CA LEU A 102 -4.32 -3.20 -1.66
C LEU A 102 -5.34 -2.06 -1.57
N ALA A 103 -4.90 -0.85 -1.28
CA ALA A 103 -5.77 0.30 -1.09
C ALA A 103 -5.43 1.43 -2.05
N LYS A 104 -6.47 2.05 -2.63
CA LYS A 104 -6.37 3.26 -3.45
C LYS A 104 -6.69 4.48 -2.59
N TYR A 105 -5.74 5.40 -2.51
CA TYR A 105 -5.85 6.65 -1.77
C TYR A 105 -5.85 7.83 -2.74
N TYR A 106 -6.69 8.81 -2.45
CA TYR A 106 -6.58 10.15 -3.04
C TYR A 106 -6.20 11.13 -1.94
N ILE A 107 -5.32 12.05 -2.28
CA ILE A 107 -5.00 13.20 -1.45
C ILE A 107 -5.90 14.32 -1.92
N MET A 108 -6.97 14.56 -1.18
CA MET A 108 -7.88 15.66 -1.45
C MET A 108 -7.42 16.87 -0.65
N ASP A 109 -6.98 17.90 -1.38
CA ASP A 109 -6.61 19.19 -0.83
C ASP A 109 -7.91 19.96 -0.50
N LEU A 110 -8.40 19.81 0.72
CA LEU A 110 -9.58 20.53 1.23
C LEU A 110 -9.27 21.05 2.62
N GLU A 111 -8.65 22.23 2.72
CA GLU A 111 -8.54 23.07 3.93
C GLU A 111 -8.44 22.30 5.27
N GLY A 112 -7.64 21.21 5.31
CA GLY A 112 -7.67 20.24 6.41
C GLY A 112 -7.42 18.78 5.98
N GLU A 113 -6.27 18.57 5.34
CA GLU A 113 -5.49 17.33 5.17
C GLU A 113 -6.13 16.04 5.72
N LYS A 114 -6.80 15.29 4.86
CA LYS A 114 -7.17 13.90 5.16
C LYS A 114 -6.88 13.00 3.97
N ILE A 115 -5.97 12.06 4.17
CA ILE A 115 -5.80 10.90 3.29
C ILE A 115 -7.06 10.04 3.45
N VAL A 116 -7.81 9.85 2.37
CA VAL A 116 -9.00 8.99 2.38
C VAL A 116 -8.73 7.80 1.49
N ALA A 117 -8.78 6.59 2.07
CA ALA A 117 -8.90 5.38 1.29
C ALA A 117 -10.27 5.40 0.60
N ILE A 118 -10.28 5.39 -0.73
CA ILE A 118 -11.52 5.38 -1.49
C ILE A 118 -12.01 3.94 -1.65
N ARG A 119 -11.09 3.01 -1.85
CA ARG A 119 -11.40 1.60 -2.04
C ARG A 119 -10.23 0.71 -1.64
N MET A 120 -10.57 -0.48 -1.15
CA MET A 120 -9.61 -1.50 -0.75
C MET A 120 -10.01 -2.85 -1.35
N LEU A 121 -9.01 -3.63 -1.73
CA LEU A 121 -9.11 -5.05 -2.03
C LEU A 121 -8.42 -5.81 -0.90
N VAL A 122 -9.10 -6.81 -0.34
CA VAL A 122 -8.58 -7.56 0.81
C VAL A 122 -8.34 -9.03 0.47
N GLU A 123 -7.26 -9.59 0.98
CA GLU A 123 -6.93 -11.02 0.94
C GLU A 123 -7.02 -11.62 -0.48
N ALA A 124 -8.04 -12.45 -0.75
CA ALA A 124 -8.23 -13.13 -2.02
C ALA A 124 -8.47 -12.15 -3.18
N GLU A 125 -9.05 -10.98 -2.90
CA GLU A 125 -9.31 -9.97 -3.93
C GLU A 125 -8.03 -9.39 -4.53
N CYS A 126 -6.93 -9.39 -3.76
CA CYS A 126 -5.62 -8.99 -4.26
C CYS A 126 -5.05 -9.98 -5.29
N CYS A 127 -5.63 -11.18 -5.42
CA CYS A 127 -5.23 -12.18 -6.41
C CYS A 127 -6.06 -12.11 -7.70
N GLU A 128 -7.11 -11.28 -7.74
CA GLU A 128 -8.03 -11.19 -8.87
C GLU A 128 -7.66 -10.02 -9.78
N VAL A 129 -7.04 -10.30 -10.93
CA VAL A 129 -6.55 -9.27 -11.87
C VAL A 129 -7.67 -8.31 -12.32
N GLU A 130 -8.88 -8.82 -12.54
CA GLU A 130 -10.04 -7.99 -12.90
C GLU A 130 -10.38 -6.96 -11.81
N LYS A 131 -10.22 -7.33 -10.53
CA LYS A 131 -10.42 -6.40 -9.41
C LYS A 131 -9.29 -5.39 -9.30
N LEU A 132 -8.04 -5.80 -9.56
CA LEU A 132 -6.90 -4.86 -9.62
C LEU A 132 -7.13 -3.80 -10.70
N GLN A 133 -7.53 -4.22 -11.89
CA GLN A 133 -7.87 -3.34 -13.00
C GLN A 133 -9.04 -2.41 -12.63
N GLY A 134 -10.12 -2.98 -12.11
CA GLY A 134 -11.27 -2.21 -11.64
C GLY A 134 -10.98 -1.32 -10.43
N LEU A 135 -9.88 -1.51 -9.70
CA LEU A 135 -9.43 -0.56 -8.67
C LEU A 135 -8.68 0.61 -9.32
N VAL A 136 -7.83 0.34 -10.32
CA VAL A 136 -7.06 1.39 -11.02
C VAL A 136 -7.99 2.34 -11.78
N GLU A 137 -8.91 1.79 -12.57
CA GLU A 137 -9.79 2.55 -13.48
C GLU A 137 -10.90 3.34 -12.76
N ASP A 138 -11.19 3.02 -11.51
CA ASP A 138 -12.27 3.62 -10.72
C ASP A 138 -11.87 5.01 -10.22
N ASP A 139 -12.03 6.03 -11.07
CA ASP A 139 -11.80 7.42 -10.71
C ASP A 139 -13.00 8.00 -9.94
N PRO A 140 -12.77 8.72 -8.82
CA PRO A 140 -13.83 9.38 -8.10
C PRO A 140 -14.43 10.47 -8.99
N MET A 141 -15.71 10.27 -9.35
CA MET A 141 -16.55 11.27 -10.03
C MET A 141 -16.64 12.58 -9.24
#